data_AF-A0A5P6PGR9-F1
#
_entry.id   AF-A0A5P6PGR9-F1
#
_cell.length_a   1.000
_cell.length_b   1.000
_cell.length_c   1.000
_cell.angle_alpha   90.00
_cell.angle_beta   90.00
_cell.angle_gamma   90.00
#
_symmetry.space_group_name_H-M   'P 1'
#
loop_
_entity.id
_entity.type
_entity.pdbx_description
1 polymer ?
#
loop_
_entity_poly.entity_id
_entity_poly.type
_entity_poly.pdbx_seq_one_letter_code
_entity_poly.pdbx_strand_id
1 'polypeptide(L)'
;MMAQVALQAPKGAFQANSLPVARRSTSVARIPLTQPLLKQSTAVHPAAIWISIGAFAWFVIAAWIGFAGDREAAVSIVMVGFINVMLIGLLAGGGWYSRNMTPERSMTRSFGAFVRGPVDTATGRITGREALLQIAALPVILSMGGTIIVMLAVWCGVGG
;
A
#
# COMPACT_ATOMS: atom_id res chain seq x y z
N MET A 1 76.49 33.28 34.67
CA MET A 1 75.08 33.58 35.01
C MET A 1 74.21 32.44 34.50
N MET A 2 73.82 31.50 35.35
CA MET A 2 72.79 30.49 35.08
C MET A 2 71.98 30.31 36.38
N ALA A 3 70.78 30.88 36.40
CA ALA A 3 69.86 30.79 37.54
C ALA A 3 68.91 29.61 37.31
N GLN A 4 68.92 28.65 38.23
CA GLN A 4 67.89 27.64 38.34
C GLN A 4 66.61 28.26 38.89
N VAL A 5 65.48 28.01 38.23
CA VAL A 5 64.14 28.27 38.78
C VAL A 5 63.42 26.92 38.86
N ALA A 6 63.16 26.53 40.10
CA ALA A 6 62.41 25.33 40.46
C ALA A 6 60.91 25.51 40.13
N LEU A 7 60.36 24.60 39.33
CA LEU A 7 58.92 24.49 39.09
C LEU A 7 58.32 23.55 40.15
N GLN A 8 57.66 24.16 41.13
CA GLN A 8 56.99 23.48 42.24
C GLN A 8 55.58 23.06 41.79
N ALA A 9 55.28 21.76 41.85
CA ALA A 9 53.98 21.21 41.45
C ALA A 9 52.88 21.55 42.48
N PRO A 10 51.67 21.97 42.05
CA PRO A 10 50.56 22.22 42.97
C PRO A 10 50.01 20.92 43.54
N LYS A 11 50.07 20.79 44.87
CA LYS A 11 49.39 19.75 45.65
C LYS A 11 47.90 20.09 45.75
N GLY A 12 47.12 19.67 44.75
CA GLY A 12 45.66 19.69 44.79
C GLY A 12 45.12 18.26 44.79
N ALA A 13 44.68 17.78 45.95
CA ALA A 13 44.03 16.48 46.08
C ALA A 13 42.64 16.53 45.40
N PHE A 14 42.48 15.85 44.26
CA PHE A 14 41.17 15.60 43.67
C PHE A 14 40.48 14.48 44.48
N GLN A 15 39.74 14.88 45.51
CA GLN A 15 38.90 13.98 46.29
C GLN A 15 37.70 13.58 45.43
N ALA A 16 37.76 12.39 44.81
CA ALA A 16 36.66 11.82 44.05
C ALA A 16 35.49 11.54 44.99
N ASN A 17 34.53 12.45 45.03
CA ASN A 17 33.28 12.29 45.76
C ASN A 17 32.47 11.18 45.07
N SER A 18 32.53 9.96 45.60
CA SER A 18 31.78 8.81 45.11
C SER A 18 30.31 8.95 45.50
N LEU A 19 29.56 9.70 44.70
CA LEU A 19 28.10 9.67 44.77
C LEU A 19 27.64 8.22 44.54
N PRO A 20 26.77 7.66 45.40
CA PRO A 20 26.20 6.35 45.13
C PRO A 20 25.36 6.47 43.86
N VAL A 21 25.88 5.96 42.75
CA VAL A 21 25.11 5.73 41.54
C VAL A 21 24.09 4.66 41.90
N ALA A 22 22.91 5.11 42.30
CA ALA A 22 21.74 4.26 42.44
C ALA A 22 21.47 3.67 41.06
N ARG A 23 22.02 2.46 40.84
CA ARG A 23 21.85 1.68 39.63
C ARG A 23 20.36 1.36 39.55
N ARG A 24 19.60 2.23 38.86
CA ARG A 24 18.20 1.98 38.54
C ARG A 24 18.20 0.75 37.66
N SER A 25 17.96 -0.40 38.28
CA SER A 25 17.69 -1.65 37.57
C SER A 25 16.34 -1.45 36.89
N THR A 26 16.36 -0.80 35.73
CA THR A 26 15.30 -0.98 34.75
C THR A 26 15.42 -2.43 34.34
N SER A 27 14.73 -3.31 35.08
CA SER A 27 14.34 -4.61 34.58
C SER A 27 13.53 -4.31 33.33
N VAL A 28 14.23 -4.26 32.20
CA VAL A 28 13.61 -4.34 30.88
C VAL A 28 12.96 -5.70 30.92
N ALA A 29 11.64 -5.71 31.13
CA ALA A 29 10.83 -6.90 31.04
C ALA A 29 11.23 -7.58 29.74
N ARG A 30 11.94 -8.70 29.85
CA ARG A 30 12.46 -9.43 28.71
C ARG A 30 11.23 -10.06 28.08
N ILE A 31 10.59 -9.32 27.17
CA ILE A 31 9.48 -9.83 26.37
C ILE A 31 10.02 -11.12 25.74
N PRO A 32 9.40 -12.28 25.96
CA PRO A 32 9.87 -13.53 25.39
C PRO A 32 9.96 -13.37 23.87
N LEU A 33 11.19 -13.39 23.34
CA LEU A 33 11.54 -13.25 21.92
C LEU A 33 11.17 -14.52 21.14
N THR A 34 9.92 -14.97 21.26
CA THR A 34 9.41 -16.15 20.53
C THR A 34 8.48 -15.76 19.40
N GLN A 35 8.18 -14.47 19.21
CA GLN A 35 7.46 -13.98 18.05
C GLN A 35 8.37 -13.07 17.25
N PRO A 36 8.63 -13.34 15.95
CA PRO A 36 9.20 -12.32 15.08
C PRO A 36 8.26 -11.13 15.17
N LEU A 37 8.78 -9.97 15.57
CA LEU A 37 8.02 -8.73 15.67
C LEU A 37 7.69 -8.31 14.23
N LEU A 38 6.67 -8.92 13.64
CA LEU A 38 6.29 -8.72 12.26
C LEU A 38 6.05 -7.23 12.07
N LYS A 39 6.79 -6.60 11.15
CA LYS A 39 6.57 -5.20 10.79
C LYS A 39 5.13 -5.04 10.35
N GLN A 40 4.51 -3.94 10.80
CA GLN A 40 3.16 -3.57 10.43
C GLN A 40 3.01 -3.62 8.91
N SER A 41 1.91 -4.21 8.42
CA SER A 41 1.66 -4.39 7.00
C SER A 41 1.57 -3.05 6.28
N THR A 42 2.60 -2.69 5.50
CA THR A 42 2.54 -1.58 4.53
C THR A 42 2.05 -2.02 3.14
N ALA A 43 1.58 -3.26 3.00
CA ALA A 43 1.09 -3.78 1.73
C ALA A 43 -0.27 -3.16 1.34
N VAL A 44 -0.55 -3.12 0.04
CA VAL A 44 -1.88 -2.76 -0.48
C VAL A 44 -2.92 -3.78 0.03
N HIS A 45 -4.13 -3.34 0.33
CA HIS A 45 -5.21 -4.24 0.76
C HIS A 45 -5.85 -4.95 -0.44
N PRO A 46 -6.25 -6.23 -0.36
CA PRO A 46 -6.84 -6.95 -1.51
C PRO A 46 -8.14 -6.31 -2.00
N ALA A 47 -8.91 -5.68 -1.12
CA ALA A 47 -10.13 -4.96 -1.50
C ALA A 47 -9.90 -3.88 -2.57
N ALA A 48 -8.76 -3.20 -2.60
CA ALA A 48 -8.47 -2.21 -3.66
C ALA A 48 -8.44 -2.85 -5.06
N ILE A 49 -7.89 -4.07 -5.15
CA ILE A 49 -7.85 -4.86 -6.39
C ILE A 49 -9.26 -5.33 -6.75
N TRP A 50 -10.02 -5.84 -5.78
CA TRP A 50 -11.39 -6.30 -5.99
C TRP A 50 -12.34 -5.17 -6.44
N ILE A 51 -12.16 -3.94 -5.94
CA ILE A 51 -12.93 -2.78 -6.39
C ILE A 51 -12.66 -2.52 -7.88
N SER A 52 -11.39 -2.53 -8.31
CA SER A 52 -11.03 -2.32 -9.71
C SER A 52 -11.58 -3.43 -10.62
N ILE A 53 -11.49 -4.70 -10.19
CA ILE A 53 -12.07 -5.84 -10.91
C ILE A 53 -13.59 -5.69 -11.03
N GLY A 54 -14.26 -5.33 -9.93
CA GLY A 54 -15.71 -5.13 -9.92
C GLY A 54 -16.16 -4.00 -10.83
N ALA A 55 -15.46 -2.86 -10.82
CA ALA A 55 -15.74 -1.74 -11.72
C ALA A 55 -15.59 -2.15 -13.19
N PHE A 56 -14.56 -2.91 -13.52
CA PHE A 56 -14.37 -3.43 -14.87
C PHE A 56 -15.48 -4.42 -15.27
N ALA A 57 -15.81 -5.39 -14.41
CA ALA A 57 -16.88 -6.34 -14.66
C ALA A 57 -18.21 -5.62 -14.93
N TRP A 58 -18.50 -4.56 -14.15
CA TRP A 58 -19.65 -3.71 -14.37
C TRP A 58 -19.62 -3.02 -15.74
N PHE A 59 -18.48 -2.47 -16.16
CA PHE A 59 -18.33 -1.87 -17.47
C PHE A 59 -18.64 -2.85 -18.61
N VAL A 60 -18.17 -4.10 -18.52
CA VAL A 60 -18.46 -5.13 -19.53
C VAL A 60 -19.95 -5.47 -19.55
N ILE A 61 -20.58 -5.60 -18.38
CA ILE A 61 -22.03 -5.83 -18.29
C ILE A 61 -22.81 -4.67 -18.93
N ALA A 62 -22.44 -3.42 -18.63
CA ALA A 62 -23.08 -2.25 -19.23
C ALA A 62 -22.92 -2.26 -20.76
N ALA A 63 -21.73 -2.58 -21.27
CA ALA A 63 -21.50 -2.67 -22.72
C ALA A 63 -22.40 -3.73 -23.38
N TRP A 64 -22.55 -4.91 -22.76
CA TRP A 64 -23.48 -5.92 -23.25
C TRP A 64 -24.92 -5.42 -23.28
N ILE A 65 -25.38 -4.73 -22.23
CA ILE A 65 -26.73 -4.17 -22.19
C ILE A 65 -26.97 -3.16 -23.33
N GLY A 66 -25.99 -2.31 -23.62
CA GLY A 66 -26.14 -1.24 -24.62
C GLY A 66 -25.98 -1.68 -26.07
N PHE A 67 -25.17 -2.70 -26.33
CA PHE A 67 -24.65 -2.97 -27.68
C PHE A 67 -24.78 -4.42 -28.14
N ALA A 68 -25.44 -5.31 -27.38
CA ALA A 68 -25.58 -6.73 -27.77
C ALA A 68 -26.42 -6.98 -29.02
N GLY A 69 -27.28 -6.03 -29.42
CA GLY A 69 -28.17 -6.18 -30.58
C GLY A 69 -27.44 -6.15 -31.92
N ASP A 70 -26.31 -5.43 -32.00
CA ASP A 70 -25.47 -5.37 -33.19
C ASP A 70 -24.38 -6.45 -33.16
N ARG A 71 -24.27 -7.22 -34.26
CA ARG A 71 -23.36 -8.37 -34.34
C ARG A 71 -21.90 -7.95 -34.32
N GLU A 72 -21.55 -6.85 -34.99
CA GLU A 72 -20.18 -6.37 -35.08
C GLU A 72 -19.73 -5.78 -33.72
N ALA A 73 -20.63 -5.08 -33.04
CA ALA A 73 -20.42 -4.60 -31.68
C ALA A 73 -20.27 -5.76 -30.69
N ALA A 74 -21.10 -6.80 -30.77
CA ALA A 74 -20.99 -7.98 -29.91
C ALA A 74 -19.63 -8.66 -30.04
N VAL A 75 -19.10 -8.83 -31.27
CA VAL A 75 -17.75 -9.37 -31.51
C VAL A 75 -16.68 -8.46 -30.90
N SER A 76 -16.83 -7.15 -31.05
CA SER A 76 -15.92 -6.16 -30.47
C SER A 76 -15.90 -6.22 -28.94
N ILE A 77 -17.05 -6.37 -28.30
CA ILE A 77 -17.16 -6.52 -26.83
C ILE A 77 -16.44 -7.78 -26.36
N VAL A 78 -16.57 -8.90 -27.07
CA VAL A 78 -15.86 -10.15 -26.73
C VAL A 78 -14.35 -9.96 -26.84
N MET A 79 -13.87 -9.38 -27.94
CA MET A 79 -12.42 -9.15 -28.18
C MET A 79 -11.82 -8.21 -27.13
N VAL A 80 -12.47 -7.07 -26.89
CA VAL A 80 -12.03 -6.10 -25.88
C VAL A 80 -12.13 -6.72 -24.48
N GLY A 81 -13.17 -7.48 -24.19
CA GLY A 81 -13.33 -8.23 -22.94
C GLY A 81 -12.18 -9.19 -22.71
N PHE A 82 -11.79 -9.98 -23.73
CA PHE A 82 -10.68 -10.92 -23.65
C PHE A 82 -9.35 -10.22 -23.35
N ILE A 83 -9.01 -9.16 -24.09
CA ILE A 83 -7.77 -8.38 -23.86
C ILE A 83 -7.73 -7.82 -22.44
N ASN A 84 -8.85 -7.28 -21.97
CA ASN A 84 -8.92 -6.73 -20.62
C ASN A 84 -8.83 -7.80 -19.53
N VAL A 85 -9.42 -8.99 -19.73
CA VAL A 85 -9.26 -10.11 -18.81
C VAL A 85 -7.78 -10.52 -18.71
N MET A 86 -7.06 -10.56 -19.83
CA MET A 86 -5.61 -10.80 -19.81
C MET A 86 -4.86 -9.70 -19.05
N LEU A 87 -5.16 -8.43 -19.34
CA LEU A 87 -4.52 -7.28 -18.69
C LEU A 87 -4.74 -7.30 -17.17
N ILE A 88 -6.00 -7.42 -16.74
CA ILE A 88 -6.39 -7.42 -15.33
C ILE A 88 -5.87 -8.69 -14.64
N GLY A 89 -5.93 -9.84 -15.30
CA GLY A 89 -5.39 -11.09 -14.79
C GLY A 89 -3.88 -11.00 -14.50
N LEU A 90 -3.11 -10.39 -15.40
CA LEU A 90 -1.68 -10.16 -15.20
C LEU A 90 -1.42 -9.16 -14.07
N LEU A 91 -2.16 -8.04 -14.01
CA LEU A 91 -1.99 -7.03 -12.97
C LEU A 91 -2.39 -7.55 -11.58
N ALA A 92 -3.56 -8.18 -11.47
CA ALA A 92 -4.05 -8.74 -10.22
C ALA A 92 -3.22 -9.95 -9.79
N GLY A 93 -2.86 -10.83 -10.72
CA GLY A 93 -2.02 -12.00 -10.47
C GLY A 93 -0.60 -11.62 -10.03
N GLY A 94 0.05 -10.70 -10.75
CA GLY A 94 1.36 -10.17 -10.37
C GLY A 94 1.30 -9.43 -9.03
N GLY A 95 0.26 -8.63 -8.82
CA GLY A 95 0.01 -7.95 -7.55
C GLY A 95 -0.20 -8.91 -6.38
N TRP A 96 -0.89 -10.03 -6.59
CA TRP A 96 -1.10 -11.08 -5.59
C TRP A 96 0.21 -11.83 -5.30
N TYR A 97 0.93 -12.25 -6.34
CA TYR A 97 2.20 -12.98 -6.21
C TYR A 97 3.27 -12.16 -5.47
N SER A 98 3.31 -10.85 -5.71
CA SER A 98 4.26 -9.94 -5.06
C SER A 98 4.05 -9.80 -3.53
N ARG A 99 2.84 -10.06 -3.00
CA ARG A 99 2.55 -9.86 -1.57
C ARG A 99 3.28 -10.82 -0.63
N ASN A 100 3.78 -11.94 -1.15
CA ASN A 100 4.36 -13.01 -0.33
C ASN A 100 5.89 -12.96 -0.24
N MET A 101 6.53 -11.90 -0.74
CA MET A 101 7.99 -11.89 -0.89
C MET A 101 8.78 -11.51 0.37
N THR A 102 8.14 -11.14 1.49
CA THR A 102 8.86 -10.78 2.72
C THR A 102 8.27 -11.45 3.97
N PRO A 103 8.97 -12.42 4.58
CA PRO A 103 8.46 -13.18 5.74
C PRO A 103 8.32 -12.33 7.02
N GLU A 104 8.88 -11.12 7.06
CA GLU A 104 8.90 -10.24 8.23
C GLU A 104 7.67 -9.31 8.36
N ARG A 105 6.73 -9.33 7.41
CA ARG A 105 5.56 -8.41 7.42
C ARG A 105 4.26 -9.15 7.68
N SER A 106 3.43 -8.60 8.57
CA SER A 106 2.06 -9.10 8.76
C SER A 106 1.29 -8.93 7.45
N MET A 107 0.64 -9.98 6.94
CA MET A 107 0.00 -9.99 5.62
C MET A 107 -1.40 -9.34 5.62
N THR A 108 -2.02 -9.21 6.79
CA THR A 108 -3.44 -8.92 6.89
C THR A 108 -3.66 -7.75 7.83
N ARG A 109 -4.02 -6.60 7.24
CA ARG A 109 -4.62 -5.47 7.96
C ARG A 109 -6.07 -5.31 7.52
N SER A 110 -6.93 -4.80 8.37
CA SER A 110 -8.32 -4.49 7.97
C SER A 110 -8.34 -3.39 6.91
N PHE A 111 -9.39 -3.36 6.08
CA PHE A 111 -9.55 -2.32 5.05
C PHE A 111 -9.51 -0.91 5.66
N GLY A 112 -10.17 -0.70 6.80
CA GLY A 112 -10.15 0.57 7.51
C GLY A 112 -8.77 0.96 8.06
N ALA A 113 -7.91 -0.01 8.38
CA ALA A 113 -6.51 0.22 8.75
C ALA A 113 -5.62 0.44 7.53
N PHE A 114 -5.99 -0.06 6.36
CA PHE A 114 -5.33 0.23 5.09
C PHE A 114 -5.57 1.66 4.66
N VAL A 115 -6.83 2.09 4.54
CA VAL A 115 -7.18 3.44 4.04
C VAL A 115 -6.53 4.55 4.87
N ARG A 116 -6.43 4.35 6.19
CA ARG A 116 -5.83 5.31 7.13
C ARG A 116 -4.33 5.10 7.36
N GLY A 117 -3.79 3.97 6.95
CA GLY A 117 -2.40 3.59 7.21
C GLY A 117 -1.47 3.92 6.04
N PRO A 118 -0.15 3.91 6.27
CA PRO A 118 0.82 4.08 5.19
C PRO A 118 0.86 2.85 4.26
N VAL A 119 1.29 3.06 3.03
CA VAL A 119 1.64 2.06 2.00
C VAL A 119 3.06 2.38 1.53
N ASP A 120 3.95 1.39 1.55
CA ASP A 120 5.30 1.54 1.00
C ASP A 120 5.23 1.34 -0.52
N THR A 121 5.75 2.29 -1.29
CA THR A 121 5.95 2.21 -2.75
C THR A 121 7.43 2.34 -3.08
N ALA A 122 7.81 2.07 -4.33
CA ALA A 122 9.19 2.23 -4.79
C ALA A 122 9.69 3.68 -4.68
N THR A 123 8.79 4.65 -4.74
CA THR A 123 9.08 6.10 -4.70
C THR A 123 8.97 6.73 -3.32
N GLY A 124 8.53 5.99 -2.30
CA GLY A 124 8.38 6.50 -0.94
C GLY A 124 7.18 5.91 -0.21
N ARG A 125 6.66 6.62 0.79
CA ARG A 125 5.44 6.21 1.51
C ARG A 125 4.28 7.10 1.09
N ILE A 126 3.17 6.47 0.72
CA ILE A 126 1.89 7.14 0.44
C ILE A 126 0.84 6.66 1.45
N THR A 127 -0.27 7.38 1.62
CA THR A 127 -1.37 6.83 2.42
C THR A 127 -2.11 5.75 1.64
N GLY A 128 -2.77 4.82 2.33
CA GLY A 128 -3.59 3.80 1.68
C GLY A 128 -4.79 4.38 0.95
N ARG A 129 -5.26 5.57 1.32
CA ARG A 129 -6.28 6.30 0.55
C ARG A 129 -5.75 6.75 -0.80
N GLU A 130 -4.55 7.33 -0.86
CA GLU A 130 -3.93 7.67 -2.15
C GLU A 130 -3.68 6.41 -2.98
N ALA A 131 -3.18 5.34 -2.37
CA ALA A 131 -2.98 4.06 -3.06
C ALA A 131 -4.29 3.50 -3.63
N LEU A 132 -5.39 3.57 -2.86
CA LEU A 132 -6.71 3.17 -3.31
C LEU A 132 -7.17 3.99 -4.52
N LEU A 133 -7.03 5.32 -4.44
CA LEU A 133 -7.41 6.20 -5.55
C LEU A 133 -6.58 5.91 -6.80
N GLN A 134 -5.26 5.72 -6.67
CA GLN A 134 -4.40 5.41 -7.82
C GLN A 134 -4.79 4.09 -8.50
N ILE A 135 -5.21 3.08 -7.72
CA ILE A 135 -5.56 1.75 -8.25
C ILE A 135 -6.99 1.71 -8.80
N ALA A 136 -7.93 2.36 -8.12
CA ALA A 136 -9.36 2.21 -8.38
C ALA A 136 -9.99 3.38 -9.15
N ALA A 137 -9.38 4.57 -9.18
CA ALA A 137 -10.00 5.73 -9.82
C ALA A 137 -10.25 5.51 -11.32
N LEU A 138 -9.23 5.05 -12.07
CA LEU A 138 -9.40 4.84 -13.51
C LEU A 138 -10.46 3.79 -13.85
N PRO A 139 -10.46 2.58 -13.26
CA PRO A 139 -11.52 1.59 -13.51
C PRO A 139 -12.93 2.09 -13.14
N VAL A 140 -13.06 2.81 -12.02
CA VAL A 140 -14.36 3.33 -11.56
C VAL A 140 -14.86 4.45 -12.46
N ILE A 141 -14.00 5.39 -12.85
CA ILE A 141 -14.38 6.47 -13.77
C ILE A 141 -14.75 5.89 -15.15
N LEU A 142 -13.96 4.93 -15.63
CA LEU A 142 -14.25 4.23 -16.88
C LEU A 142 -15.62 3.55 -16.84
N SER A 143 -15.93 2.83 -15.76
CA SER A 143 -17.20 2.12 -15.63
C SER A 143 -18.39 3.08 -15.55
N MET A 144 -18.24 4.19 -14.82
CA MET A 144 -19.24 5.25 -14.77
C MET A 144 -19.45 5.89 -16.14
N GLY A 145 -18.38 6.28 -16.83
CA GLY A 145 -18.44 6.88 -18.16
C GLY A 145 -19.09 5.94 -19.18
N GLY A 146 -18.68 4.67 -19.21
CA GLY A 146 -19.30 3.65 -20.05
C GLY A 146 -20.78 3.44 -19.77
N THR A 147 -21.17 3.44 -18.49
CA THR A 147 -22.58 3.32 -18.08
C THR A 147 -23.39 4.51 -18.59
N ILE A 148 -22.86 5.73 -18.49
CA ILE A 148 -23.53 6.95 -19.00
C ILE A 148 -23.68 6.86 -20.53
N ILE A 149 -22.64 6.45 -21.25
CA ILE A 149 -22.69 6.29 -22.72
C ILE A 149 -23.80 5.28 -23.10
N VAL A 150 -23.84 4.13 -22.43
CA VAL A 150 -24.86 3.09 -22.66
C VAL A 150 -26.26 3.63 -22.36
N MET A 151 -26.44 4.31 -21.22
CA MET A 151 -27.74 4.91 -20.87
C MET A 151 -28.22 5.89 -21.93
N LEU A 152 -27.34 6.75 -22.45
CA LEU A 152 -27.67 7.69 -23.51
C LEU A 152 -27.97 6.99 -24.83
N ALA A 153 -27.22 5.95 -25.19
CA ALA A 153 -27.47 5.17 -26.40
C ALA A 153 -28.86 4.49 -26.36
N VAL A 154 -29.22 3.90 -25.22
CA VAL A 154 -30.54 3.30 -25.00
C VAL A 154 -31.64 4.37 -25.05
N TRP A 155 -31.44 5.50 -24.37
CA TRP A 155 -32.42 6.60 -24.36
C TRP A 155 -32.68 7.18 -25.74
N CYS A 156 -31.64 7.33 -26.56
CA CYS A 156 -31.75 7.82 -27.94
C CYS A 156 -32.30 6.76 -28.92
N GLY A 157 -32.58 5.53 -28.48
CA GLY A 157 -33.03 4.44 -29.36
C GLY A 157 -31.94 3.95 -30.32
N VAL A 158 -30.67 4.23 -30.02
CA VAL A 158 -29.50 3.75 -30.78
C VAL A 158 -29.08 2.35 -30.30
N GLY A 159 -29.51 1.95 -29.10
CA GLY A 159 -29.29 0.62 -28.55
C GLY A 159 -30.36 -0.38 -29.00
N GLY A 160 -30.02 -1.18 -30.01
CA GLY A 160 -30.86 -2.21 -30.61
C GLY A 160 -30.33 -2.60 -31.98
#